data_AF-A0A7L4NLN3-F1
#
_entry.id   AF-A0A7L4NLN3-F1
#
_cell.length_a   1.000
_cell.length_b   1.000
_cell.length_c   1.000
_cell.angle_alpha   90.00
_cell.angle_beta   90.00
_cell.angle_gamma   90.00
#
_symmetry.space_group_name_H-M   'P 1'
#
loop_
_entity.id
_entity.type
_entity.pdbx_description
1 polymer ?
#
loop_
_entity_poly.entity_id
_entity_poly.type
_entity_poly.pdbx_seq_one_letter_code
_entity_poly.pdbx_strand_id
1 'polypeptide(L)'
;DIRALSIVLVMLGKFGITSAFSMVYVYTAELYPTVVRNMGVGASSMASRLGSILSPYFVYLGAYDRFLPYILMGSLTVLSGILTLFLPESYGMPLPD
;
A
#
# COMPACT_ATOMS: atom_id res chain seq x y z
N ASP A 1 1.08 -29.68 4.08
CA ASP A 1 2.41 -29.29 3.59
C ASP A 1 2.69 -27.82 3.94
N ILE A 2 3.45 -27.58 5.00
CA ILE A 2 3.62 -26.23 5.60
C ILE A 2 4.22 -25.22 4.59
N ARG A 3 5.00 -25.71 3.62
CA ARG A 3 5.62 -24.90 2.57
C ARG A 3 4.61 -24.38 1.55
N ALA A 4 3.65 -25.22 1.14
CA ALA A 4 2.61 -24.81 0.21
C ALA A 4 1.72 -23.72 0.83
N LEU A 5 1.37 -23.87 2.11
CA LEU A 5 0.57 -22.89 2.83
C LEU A 5 1.27 -21.53 2.94
N SER A 6 2.58 -21.51 3.27
CA SER A 6 3.34 -20.26 3.37
C SER A 6 3.47 -19.56 2.01
N ILE A 7 3.67 -20.30 0.92
CA ILE A 7 3.74 -19.74 -0.44
C ILE A 7 2.40 -19.12 -0.82
N VAL A 8 1.28 -19.80 -0.55
CA VAL A 8 -0.06 -19.27 -0.84
C VAL A 8 -0.31 -17.97 -0.06
N LEU A 9 0.02 -17.91 1.24
CA LEU A 9 -0.13 -16.69 2.03
C LEU A 9 0.72 -15.54 1.48
N VAL A 10 1.98 -15.81 1.13
CA VAL A 10 2.88 -14.79 0.56
C VAL A 10 2.36 -14.26 -0.77
N MET A 11 1.89 -15.15 -1.66
CA MET A 11 1.34 -14.75 -2.95
C MET A 11 0.05 -13.95 -2.81
N LEU A 12 -0.81 -14.30 -1.85
CA LEU A 12 -2.04 -13.58 -1.55
C LEU A 12 -1.75 -12.16 -1.06
N GLY A 13 -0.78 -12.00 -0.14
CA GLY A 13 -0.32 -10.69 0.30
C GLY A 13 0.26 -9.84 -0.84
N LYS A 14 1.09 -10.46 -1.69
CA LYS A 14 1.70 -9.80 -2.84
C LYS A 14 0.65 -9.37 -3.88
N PHE A 15 -0.37 -10.19 -4.12
CA PHE A 15 -1.50 -9.85 -4.97
C PHE A 15 -2.28 -8.65 -4.41
N GLY A 16 -2.58 -8.65 -3.12
CA GLY A 16 -3.30 -7.55 -2.45
C GLY A 16 -2.56 -6.21 -2.53
N ILE A 17 -1.24 -6.20 -2.32
CA ILE A 17 -0.43 -4.96 -2.45
C ILE A 17 -0.44 -4.47 -3.89
N THR A 18 -0.32 -5.38 -4.87
CA THR A 18 -0.29 -5.01 -6.29
C THR A 18 -1.63 -4.44 -6.74
N SER A 19 -2.74 -5.07 -6.36
CA SER A 19 -4.08 -4.57 -6.68
C SER A 19 -4.39 -3.23 -6.01
N ALA A 20 -3.98 -3.05 -4.75
CA ALA A 20 -4.09 -1.77 -4.05
C ALA A 20 -3.30 -0.67 -4.76
N PHE A 21 -2.07 -0.97 -5.19
CA PHE A 21 -1.27 -0.02 -5.95
C PHE A 21 -1.96 0.35 -7.26
N SER A 22 -2.45 -0.62 -8.04
CA SER A 22 -3.21 -0.35 -9.26
C SER A 22 -4.48 0.47 -9.02
N MET A 23 -5.24 0.19 -7.96
CA MET A 23 -6.43 0.95 -7.58
C MET A 23 -6.12 2.42 -7.31
N VAL A 24 -5.01 2.72 -6.61
CA VAL A 24 -4.60 4.12 -6.37
C VAL A 24 -4.42 4.87 -7.69
N TYR A 25 -3.82 4.26 -8.72
CA TYR A 25 -3.69 4.91 -10.04
C TYR A 25 -5.04 5.17 -10.70
N VAL A 26 -5.98 4.22 -10.61
CA VAL A 26 -7.33 4.37 -11.17
C VAL A 26 -8.10 5.46 -10.44
N TYR A 27 -8.12 5.44 -9.10
CA TYR A 27 -8.71 6.49 -8.28
C TYR A 27 -8.10 7.86 -8.60
N THR A 28 -6.79 7.94 -8.78
CA THR A 28 -6.17 9.22 -9.14
C THR A 28 -6.54 9.71 -10.54
N ALA A 29 -6.92 8.80 -11.44
CA ALA A 29 -7.34 9.13 -12.79
C ALA A 29 -8.81 9.58 -12.85
N GLU A 30 -9.66 9.04 -11.97
CA GLU A 30 -11.11 9.33 -11.95
C GLU A 30 -11.44 10.58 -11.12
N LEU A 31 -10.71 10.81 -10.02
CA LEU A 31 -11.07 11.85 -9.05
C LEU A 31 -10.36 13.19 -9.29
N TYR A 32 -9.20 13.18 -9.96
CA TYR A 32 -8.37 14.38 -10.12
C TYR A 32 -8.35 14.87 -11.57
N PRO A 33 -8.60 16.17 -11.83
CA PRO A 33 -8.46 16.75 -13.17
C PRO A 33 -7.00 16.63 -13.66
N THR A 34 -6.80 16.65 -14.98
CA THR A 34 -5.51 16.37 -15.64
C THR A 34 -4.31 17.12 -15.07
N VAL A 35 -4.52 18.31 -14.52
CA VAL A 35 -3.49 19.15 -13.85
C VAL A 35 -2.94 18.57 -12.55
N VAL A 36 -3.73 17.82 -11.78
CA VAL A 36 -3.31 17.26 -10.46
C VAL A 36 -3.04 15.75 -10.49
N ARG A 37 -3.38 15.06 -11.59
CA ARG A 37 -3.11 13.63 -11.78
C ARG A 37 -1.62 13.27 -11.66
N ASN A 38 -0.74 14.05 -12.29
CA ASN A 38 0.71 13.85 -12.18
C ASN A 38 1.23 14.05 -10.74
N MET A 39 0.59 14.94 -9.98
CA MET A 39 0.95 15.17 -8.58
C MET A 39 0.55 13.98 -7.69
N GLY A 40 -0.62 13.39 -7.93
CA GLY A 40 -1.06 12.17 -7.23
C GLY A 40 -0.14 10.97 -7.46
N VAL A 41 0.25 10.74 -8.72
CA VAL A 41 1.23 9.69 -9.07
C VAL A 41 2.63 9.99 -8.51
N GLY A 42 3.03 11.27 -8.48
CA GLY A 42 4.26 11.70 -7.84
C GLY A 42 4.27 11.43 -6.34
N ALA A 43 3.16 11.71 -5.65
CA ALA A 43 3.00 11.47 -4.22
C ALA A 43 3.08 9.97 -3.86
N SER A 44 2.41 9.09 -4.62
CA SER A 44 2.49 7.64 -4.40
C SER A 44 3.92 7.12 -4.62
N SER A 45 4.61 7.63 -5.64
CA SER A 45 6.02 7.30 -5.91
C SER A 45 6.95 7.75 -4.77
N MET A 46 6.71 8.94 -4.21
CA MET A 46 7.47 9.44 -3.05
C MET A 46 7.21 8.58 -1.80
N ALA A 47 5.96 8.17 -1.55
CA ALA A 47 5.62 7.26 -0.46
C ALA A 47 6.33 5.90 -0.59
N SER A 48 6.35 5.31 -1.80
CA SER A 48 7.10 4.09 -2.08
C SER A 48 8.60 4.23 -1.82
N ARG A 49 9.19 5.39 -2.16
CA ARG A 49 10.61 5.68 -1.87
C ARG A 49 10.88 5.78 -0.36
N LEU A 50 9.99 6.41 0.40
CA LEU A 50 10.08 6.44 1.86
C LEU A 50 10.05 5.03 2.45
N GLY A 51 9.17 4.16 1.95
CA GLY A 51 9.15 2.74 2.33
C GLY A 51 10.48 2.03 2.07
N SER A 52 11.11 2.27 0.91
CA SER A 52 12.43 1.71 0.60
C SER A 52 13.55 2.24 1.51
N ILE A 53 13.50 3.51 1.90
CA ILE A 53 14.46 4.11 2.85
C ILE A 53 14.29 3.51 4.26
N LEU A 54 13.04 3.20 4.66
CA LEU A 54 12.73 2.59 5.94
C LEU A 54 13.01 1.07 5.97
N SER A 55 13.05 0.39 4.83
CA SER A 55 13.34 -1.05 4.70
C SER A 55 14.54 -1.55 5.53
N PRO A 56 15.75 -0.96 5.44
CA PRO A 56 16.90 -1.39 6.24
C PRO A 56 16.70 -1.23 7.76
N TYR A 57 15.87 -0.28 8.20
CA TYR A 57 15.57 -0.09 9.63
C TYR A 57 14.74 -1.24 10.20
N PHE A 58 13.83 -1.81 9.41
CA PHE A 58 13.10 -3.02 9.82
C PHE A 58 14.03 -4.23 9.98
N VAL A 59 15.05 -4.35 9.11
CA VAL A 59 16.06 -5.42 9.22
C VAL A 59 16.92 -5.22 10.47
N TYR A 60 17.33 -3.99 10.76
CA TYR A 60 18.07 -3.67 11.97
C TYR A 60 17.26 -3.97 13.25
N LEU A 61 15.97 -3.63 13.26
CA LEU A 61 15.07 -3.92 14.38
C LEU A 61 14.83 -5.43 14.56
N GLY A 62 14.80 -6.18 13.45
CA GLY A 62 14.73 -7.65 13.46
C GLY A 62 15.96 -8.34 14.03
N ALA A 63 17.11 -7.65 14.08
CA ALA A 63 18.32 -8.16 14.74
C ALA A 63 18.23 -8.08 16.27
N TYR A 64 17.40 -7.19 16.81
CA TYR A 64 17.12 -7.12 18.24
C TYR A 64 16.05 -8.14 18.64
N ASP A 65 14.90 -8.10 17.95
CA ASP A 65 13.80 -9.02 18.18
C ASP A 65 13.13 -9.44 16.88
N ARG A 66 13.07 -10.75 16.63
CA ARG A 66 12.52 -11.29 15.38
C ARG A 66 11.04 -10.98 15.19
N PHE A 67 10.28 -10.80 16.27
CA PHE A 67 8.83 -10.55 16.21
C PHE A 67 8.47 -9.09 15.98
N LEU A 68 9.32 -8.14 16.41
CA LEU A 68 9.09 -6.70 16.29
C LEU A 68 8.80 -6.21 14.85
N PRO A 69 9.61 -6.55 13.83
CA PRO A 69 9.36 -6.06 12.47
C PRO A 69 8.06 -6.64 11.88
N TYR A 70 7.69 -7.87 12.22
CA TYR A 70 6.43 -8.47 11.75
C TYR A 70 5.21 -7.78 12.36
N ILE A 71 5.24 -7.45 13.66
CA ILE A 71 4.15 -6.73 14.32
C ILE A 71 4.02 -5.30 13.75
N LEU A 72 5.14 -4.62 13.51
CA LEU A 72 5.13 -3.29 12.90
C LEU A 72 4.60 -3.31 11.46
N MET A 73 5.10 -4.20 10.59
CA MET A 73 4.59 -4.31 9.22
C MET A 73 3.11 -4.70 9.19
N GLY A 74 2.70 -5.63 10.06
CA GLY A 74 1.30 -6.05 10.18
C GLY A 74 0.39 -4.91 10.63
N SER A 75 0.74 -4.19 11.70
CA SER A 75 -0.03 -3.06 12.20
C SER A 75 -0.12 -1.92 11.19
N LEU A 76 0.98 -1.58 10.50
CA LEU A 76 0.98 -0.58 9.42
C LEU A 76 0.06 -0.99 8.26
N THR A 77 0.05 -2.27 7.90
CA THR A 77 -0.83 -2.79 6.83
C THR A 77 -2.30 -2.72 7.23
N VAL A 78 -2.62 -3.07 8.48
CA VAL A 78 -3.99 -2.98 9.02
C VAL A 78 -4.45 -1.52 9.09
N LEU A 79 -3.60 -0.61 9.58
CA LEU A 79 -3.88 0.83 9.60
C LEU A 79 -4.11 1.37 8.19
N SER A 80 -3.29 0.99 7.21
CA SER A 80 -3.50 1.37 5.82
C SER A 80 -4.85 0.88 5.28
N GLY A 81 -5.22 -0.37 5.59
CA GLY A 81 -6.53 -0.93 5.22
C GLY A 81 -7.69 -0.14 5.82
N ILE A 82 -7.61 0.18 7.12
CA ILE A 82 -8.62 0.99 7.82
C ILE A 82 -8.73 2.40 7.20
N LEU A 83 -7.59 3.05 6.93
CA LEU A 83 -7.58 4.36 6.28
C LEU A 83 -8.19 4.33 4.88
N THR A 84 -8.03 3.22 4.16
CA THR A 84 -8.63 3.03 2.83
C THR A 84 -10.15 2.92 2.92
N LEU A 85 -10.72 2.42 4.03
CA LEU A 85 -12.17 2.41 4.24
C LEU A 85 -12.75 3.82 4.46
N PHE A 86 -11.93 4.78 4.89
CA PHE A 86 -12.34 6.18 5.02
C PHE A 86 -12.23 6.95 3.70
N LEU A 87 -11.69 6.36 2.63
CA LEU A 87 -11.69 7.02 1.33
C LEU A 87 -13.13 7.10 0.79
N PRO A 88 -13.57 8.28 0.33
CA PRO A 88 -14.88 8.44 -0.29
C PRO A 88 -14.96 7.58 -1.55
N GLU A 89 -16.07 6.87 -1.71
CA GLU A 89 -16.31 6.00 -2.85
C GLU A 89 -16.35 6.83 -4.14
N SER A 90 -15.51 6.49 -5.13
CA SER A 90 -15.45 7.20 -6.42
C SER A 90 -16.56 6.78 -7.39
N TYR A 91 -17.35 5.75 -7.04
CA TYR A 91 -18.32 5.14 -7.93
C TYR A 91 -19.55 6.04 -8.12
N GLY A 92 -19.65 6.72 -9.27
CA GLY A 92 -20.85 7.43 -9.71
C GLY A 92 -20.85 8.96 -9.55
N MET A 93 -19.72 9.57 -9.17
CA MET A 93 -19.58 11.03 -9.20
C MET A 93 -19.25 11.50 -10.62
N PRO A 94 -19.92 12.55 -11.15
CA PRO A 94 -19.56 13.13 -12.44
C PRO A 94 -18.13 13.67 -12.35
N LEU A 95 -17.30 13.38 -13.37
CA LEU A 95 -15.96 13.95 -13.44
C LEU A 95 -16.08 15.48 -13.35
N PRO A 96 -15.39 16.13 -12.40
CA PRO A 96 -15.21 17.57 -12.47
C PRO A 96 -14.36 17.84 -13.71
N ASP A 97 -14.93 18.53 -14.70
CA ASP A 97 -14.21 19.06 -15.87
C ASP A 97 -13.00 19.93 -15.46
#